data_AF-A0A0F0CB94-F1
#
_entry.id   AF-A0A0F0CB94-F1
#
_cell.length_a   1.000
_cell.length_b   1.000
_cell.length_c   1.000
_cell.angle_alpha   90.00
_cell.angle_beta   90.00
_cell.angle_gamma   90.00
#
_symmetry.space_group_name_H-M   'P 1'
#
loop_
_entity.id
_entity.type
_entity.pdbx_description
1 polymer ?
#
loop_
_entity_poly.entity_id
_entity_poly.type
_entity_poly.pdbx_seq_one_letter_code
_entity_poly.pdbx_strand_id
1 'polypeptide(L)' 'MLYSNIKVLCESAGISISQLERILKFPRSSICKWNDNEPGIWRVQKVADYFGVPIEKLLEDRSKEVIINENLHH' A
#
# COMPACT_ATOMS: atom_id res chain seq x y z
N MET A 1 6.96 -3.22 -3.09
CA MET A 1 6.01 -3.56 -2.01
C MET A 1 4.85 -2.58 -1.98
N LEU A 2 5.09 -1.29 -1.69
CA LEU A 2 4.07 -0.26 -1.53
C LEU A 2 3.16 -0.12 -2.77
N TYR A 3 3.74 0.01 -3.97
CA TYR A 3 2.98 0.09 -5.21
C TYR A 3 2.07 -1.13 -5.40
N SER A 4 2.60 -2.32 -5.18
CA SER A 4 1.87 -3.58 -5.36
C SER A 4 0.68 -3.67 -4.38
N ASN A 5 0.86 -3.22 -3.13
CA ASN A 5 -0.19 -3.20 -2.12
C ASN A 5 -1.31 -2.23 -2.51
N ILE A 6 -0.95 -1.03 -2.97
CA ILE A 6 -1.92 -0.04 -3.46
C ILE A 6 -2.66 -0.55 -4.71
N LYS A 7 -1.97 -1.28 -5.59
CA LYS A 7 -2.57 -1.89 -6.78
C LYS A 7 -3.66 -2.90 -6.42
N VAL A 8 -3.42 -3.77 -5.44
CA VAL A 8 -4.41 -4.73 -4.94
C VAL A 8 -5.65 -4.04 -4.34
N LEU A 9 -5.44 -2.95 -3.59
CA LEU A 9 -6.55 -2.15 -3.05
C LEU A 9 -7.37 -1.48 -4.16
N CYS A 10 -6.69 -0.94 -5.17
CA CYS A 10 -7.34 -0.36 -6.35
C CYS A 10 -8.17 -1.40 -7.13
N GLU A 11 -7.61 -2.59 -7.35
CA GLU A 11 -8.30 -3.71 -8.01
C GLU A 11 -9.54 -4.14 -7.23
N SER A 12 -9.43 -4.26 -5.91
CA SER A 12 -10.56 -4.60 -5.03
C SER A 12 -11.64 -3.51 -4.99
N ALA A 13 -11.27 -2.25 -5.15
CA ALA A 13 -12.18 -1.11 -5.22
C ALA A 13 -12.72 -0.82 -6.63
N GLY A 14 -12.29 -1.58 -7.66
CA GLY A 14 -12.70 -1.37 -9.05
C GLY A 14 -12.20 -0.06 -9.68
N ILE A 15 -11.12 0.52 -9.16
CA ILE A 15 -10.51 1.75 -9.70
C ILE A 15 -9.10 1.47 -10.23
N SER A 16 -8.63 2.28 -11.17
CA SER A 16 -7.24 2.29 -11.60
C SER A 16 -6.37 3.17 -10.69
N ILE A 17 -5.06 2.88 -10.63
CA ILE A 17 -4.07 3.76 -9.98
C ILE A 17 -4.16 5.20 -10.51
N SER A 18 -4.40 5.35 -11.81
CA SER A 18 -4.54 6.67 -12.44
C SER A 18 -5.76 7.45 -11.94
N GLN A 19 -6.86 6.76 -11.64
CA GLN A 19 -8.03 7.37 -11.02
C GLN A 19 -7.74 7.74 -9.56
N LEU A 20 -7.09 6.85 -8.79
CA LEU A 20 -6.66 7.14 -7.42
C LEU A 20 -5.79 8.40 -7.34
N GLU A 21 -4.78 8.52 -8.23
CA GLU A 21 -3.93 9.72 -8.31
C GLU A 21 -4.76 10.99 -8.54
N ARG A 22 -5.75 10.95 -9.43
CA ARG A 22 -6.64 12.09 -9.68
C ARG A 22 -7.49 12.44 -8.47
N ILE A 23 -8.05 11.43 -7.77
CA ILE A 23 -8.88 11.62 -6.58
C ILE A 23 -8.06 12.26 -5.45
N LEU A 24 -6.84 11.75 -5.21
CA LEU A 24 -5.97 12.22 -4.13
C LEU A 24 -5.17 13.48 -4.47
N LYS A 25 -5.30 13.98 -5.71
CA LYS A 25 -4.57 15.11 -6.27
C LYS A 25 -3.05 14.88 -6.26
N PHE A 26 -2.63 13.67 -6.60
CA PHE A 26 -1.23 13.34 -6.81
C PHE A 26 -0.83 13.56 -8.26
N PRO A 27 0.46 13.87 -8.54
CA PRO A 27 0.98 13.89 -9.89
C PRO A 27 0.77 12.55 -10.58
N ARG A 28 0.55 12.59 -11.89
CA ARG A 28 0.40 11.40 -12.72
C ARG A 28 1.64 10.51 -12.63
N SER A 29 1.41 9.20 -12.51
CA SER A 29 2.46 8.19 -12.41
C SER A 29 3.41 8.42 -11.23
N SER A 30 2.92 9.03 -10.16
CA SER A 30 3.69 9.19 -8.92
C SER A 30 3.66 7.93 -8.08
N ILE A 31 2.48 7.30 -7.94
CA ILE A 31 2.30 6.11 -7.10
C ILE A 31 3.12 4.92 -7.62
N CYS A 32 3.24 4.77 -8.94
CA CYS A 32 4.01 3.66 -9.52
C CYS A 32 5.50 3.70 -9.17
N LYS A 33 6.03 4.87 -8.80
CA LYS A 33 7.44 5.07 -8.43
C LYS A 33 7.69 4.90 -6.93
N TRP A 34 6.65 4.67 -6.11
CA TRP A 34 6.81 4.65 -4.66
C TRP A 34 7.58 3.44 -4.11
N ASN A 35 7.89 2.45 -4.94
CA ASN A 35 8.84 1.40 -4.56
C ASN A 35 10.30 1.89 -4.67
N ASP A 36 10.60 2.79 -5.60
CA ASP A 36 11.96 3.27 -5.89
C ASP A 36 12.22 4.64 -5.26
N ASN A 37 11.17 5.43 -5.06
CA ASN A 37 11.21 6.78 -4.53
C ASN A 37 10.23 6.88 -3.36
N GLU A 38 10.77 6.88 -2.14
CA GLU A 38 9.95 6.90 -0.93
C GLU A 38 9.05 8.14 -0.91
N PRO A 39 7.72 7.96 -0.84
CA PRO A 39 6.81 9.07 -0.70
C PRO A 39 6.87 9.65 0.72
N GLY A 40 6.54 10.93 0.86
CA GLY A 40 6.30 11.50 2.19
C GLY A 40 5.14 10.79 2.91
N ILE A 41 5.26 10.61 4.22
CA ILE A 41 4.29 9.89 5.06
C ILE A 41 2.85 10.37 4.88
N TRP A 42 2.64 11.68 4.70
CA TRP A 42 1.31 12.27 4.46
C TRP A 42 0.62 11.74 3.20
N ARG A 43 1.39 11.35 2.17
CA ARG A 43 0.84 10.77 0.94
C ARG A 43 0.39 9.34 1.17
N VAL A 44 1.17 8.59 1.95
CA VAL A 44 0.84 7.22 2.36
C VAL A 44 -0.43 7.24 3.21
N GLN A 45 -0.51 8.17 4.18
CA GLN A 45 -1.70 8.36 5.01
C GLN A 45 -2.94 8.66 4.17
N LYS A 46 -2.85 9.57 3.19
CA LYS A 46 -3.97 9.85 2.29
C LYS A 46 -4.51 8.63 1.54
N VAL A 47 -3.62 7.72 1.13
CA VAL A 47 -4.03 6.47 0.48
C VAL A 47 -4.71 5.55 1.49
N ALA A 48 -4.14 5.42 2.68
CA ALA A 48 -4.68 4.62 3.77
C ALA A 48 -6.09 5.10 4.18
N ASP A 49 -6.25 6.41 4.38
CA ASP A 49 -7.53 7.05 4.69
C ASP A 49 -8.58 6.82 3.61
N TYR A 50 -8.19 6.92 2.33
CA TYR A 50 -9.10 6.70 1.21
C TYR A 50 -9.67 5.28 1.18
N PHE A 51 -8.85 4.27 1.50
CA PHE A 51 -9.26 2.88 1.55
C PHE A 51 -9.79 2.44 2.92
N GLY A 52 -9.74 3.31 3.94
CA GLY A 52 -10.14 2.98 5.30
C GLY A 52 -9.29 1.88 5.94
N VAL A 53 -8.01 1.80 5.58
CA VAL A 53 -7.07 0.79 6.09
C VAL A 53 -5.94 1.44 6.89
N PRO A 54 -5.31 0.71 7.84
CA PRO A 54 -4.10 1.18 8.50
C PRO A 54 -2.92 1.32 7.51
N ILE A 55 -1.98 2.24 7.77
CA ILE A 55 -0.77 2.42 6.93
C ILE A 55 0.04 1.13 6.84
N GLU A 56 0.07 0.35 7.92
CA GLU A 56 0.71 -0.95 8.04
C GLU A 56 0.27 -1.88 6.92
N LYS A 57 -1.00 -1.80 6.48
CA LYS A 57 -1.51 -2.60 5.37
C LYS A 57 -0.85 -2.26 4.03
N LEU A 58 -0.45 -0.99 3.86
CA LEU A 58 0.28 -0.54 2.68
C LEU A 58 1.75 -0.95 2.73
N LEU A 59 2.32 -1.09 3.94
CA LEU A 59 3.71 -1.46 4.19
C LEU A 59 3.93 -2.96 4.39
N GLU A 60 2.87 -3.77 4.32
CA GLU A 60 2.95 -5.20 4.56
C GLU A 60 3.83 -5.89 3.51
N ASP A 61 4.89 -6.55 3.99
CA ASP A 61 5.75 -7.38 3.17
C ASP A 61 5.20 -8.81 3.13
N ARG A 62 4.42 -9.09 2.07
CA ARG A 62 3.82 -10.41 1.83
C ARG A 62 4.83 -11.53 1.53
N SER A 63 6.14 -11.27 1.60
CA SER A 63 7.16 -12.31 1.50
C SER A 63 7.53 -12.96 2.85
N LYS A 64 6.99 -12.47 3.98
CA LYS A 64 7.32 -12.95 5.34
C LYS A 64 6.29 -13.88 6.00
N GLU A 65 5.47 -14.61 5.24
CA GLU A 65 4.61 -15.66 5.80
C GLU A 65 5.36 -17.00 5.97
N VAL A 66 6.47 -17.02 6.70
CA VAL A 66 7.04 -18.25 7.30
C VAL A 66 7.84 -17.83 8.55
N ILE A 67 7.78 -18.61 9.64
CA ILE A 67 8.48 -18.47 10.94
C ILE A 67 7.68 -17.74 12.04
N ILE A 68 6.60 -18.35 12.55
CA ILE A 68 6.19 -18.18 13.96
C ILE A 68 5.50 -19.42 14.58
N ASN A 69 5.61 -20.60 13.96
CA ASN A 69 4.94 -21.82 14.47
C ASN A 69 5.89 -22.83 15.14
N GLU A 70 6.99 -22.40 15.76
CA GLU A 70 7.80 -23.27 16.62
C GLU A 70 8.29 -22.46 17.82
N ASN A 71 7.54 -22.50 18.93
CA ASN A 71 8.03 -22.43 20.31
C ASN A 71 6.85 -22.33 21.30
N LEU A 72 5.99 -23.35 21.33
CA LEU A 72 5.14 -23.63 22.48
C LEU A 72 5.44 -25.02 23.03
N HIS A 73 6.59 -25.15 23.69
CA HIS A 73 6.86 -26.22 24.62
C HIS A 73 7.32 -25.57 25.93
N HIS A 74 6.40 -25.48 26.88
CA HIS A 74 6.69 -25.41 28.31
C HIS A 74 5.98 -26.59 28.97
#